data_AF-A0A935KD39-F1
#
_entry.id   AF-A0A935KD39-F1
#
_cell.length_a   1.000
_cell.length_b   1.000
_cell.length_c   1.000
_cell.angle_alpha   90.00
_cell.angle_beta   90.00
_cell.angle_gamma   90.00
#
_symmetry.space_group_name_H-M   'P 1'
#
loop_
_entity.id
_entity.type
_entity.pdbx_description
1 polymer ?
#
loop_
_entity_poly.entity_id
_entity_poly.type
_entity_poly.pdbx_seq_one_letter_code
_entity_poly.pdbx_strand_id
1 'polypeptide(L)'
;MDILNTIQSAVGGGDKKDDLMSSVMSLLGGQGGLQNLIGQFDAKGLGDIIGSWVGTGQNKSISADQIQNVIGSDALSGIASKLGINVSDLSGQLSNLLPGVVDKLTPNGKVPEGDILNQATDLLGGLFGKK
;
A
#
# COMPACT_ATOMS: atom_id res chain seq x y z
N MET A 1 -33.52 -7.15 13.62
CA MET A 1 -32.26 -6.61 14.19
C MET A 1 -31.20 -6.91 13.16
N ASP A 2 -31.09 -6.15 12.08
CA ASP A 2 -30.31 -6.61 10.92
C ASP A 2 -29.52 -5.50 10.23
N ILE A 3 -29.23 -4.40 10.95
CA ILE A 3 -28.25 -3.41 10.48
C ILE A 3 -26.82 -3.96 10.50
N LEU A 4 -26.55 -4.99 11.31
CA LEU A 4 -25.26 -5.68 11.35
C LEU A 4 -25.04 -6.59 10.13
N ASN A 5 -26.09 -7.25 9.64
CA ASN A 5 -26.01 -8.12 8.46
C ASN A 5 -25.90 -7.31 7.15
N THR A 6 -26.52 -6.13 7.05
CA THR A 6 -26.43 -5.26 5.86
C THR A 6 -25.05 -4.60 5.73
N ILE A 7 -24.41 -4.22 6.83
CA ILE A 7 -23.03 -3.72 6.80
C ILE A 7 -22.06 -4.86 6.48
N GLN A 8 -22.33 -6.08 6.96
CA GLN A 8 -21.54 -7.26 6.58
C GLN A 8 -21.70 -7.63 5.10
N SER A 9 -22.84 -7.33 4.47
CA SER A 9 -23.04 -7.50 3.02
C SER A 9 -22.46 -6.34 2.18
N ALA A 10 -22.41 -5.13 2.72
CA ALA A 10 -21.80 -3.97 2.05
C ALA A 10 -20.26 -3.92 2.17
N VAL A 11 -19.69 -4.65 3.15
CA VAL A 11 -18.25 -4.82 3.38
C VAL A 11 -17.76 -6.23 3.02
N GLY A 12 -18.65 -7.20 2.79
CA GLY A 12 -18.31 -8.61 2.55
C GLY A 12 -18.69 -9.15 1.18
N GLY A 13 -18.95 -8.28 0.20
CA GLY A 13 -19.25 -8.64 -1.19
C GLY A 13 -18.18 -8.24 -2.20
N GLY A 14 -17.03 -7.73 -1.75
CA GLY A 14 -15.87 -7.48 -2.60
C GLY A 14 -15.14 -8.79 -2.89
N ASP A 15 -14.63 -8.95 -4.11
CA ASP A 15 -13.67 -10.02 -4.37
C ASP A 15 -12.51 -9.87 -3.38
N LYS A 16 -12.03 -10.96 -2.77
CA LYS A 16 -10.89 -10.93 -1.82
C LYS A 16 -9.65 -10.19 -2.37
N LYS A 17 -9.55 -10.14 -3.70
CA LYS A 17 -8.53 -9.39 -4.44
C LYS A 17 -8.71 -7.88 -4.31
N ASP A 18 -9.94 -7.38 -4.34
CA ASP A 18 -10.27 -5.97 -4.20
C ASP A 18 -10.06 -5.52 -2.75
N ASP A 19 -10.42 -6.33 -1.77
CA ASP A 19 -10.16 -6.05 -0.35
C ASP A 19 -8.66 -6.01 -0.05
N LEU A 20 -7.89 -6.92 -0.64
CA LEU A 20 -6.43 -6.92 -0.56
C LEU A 20 -5.85 -5.67 -1.23
N MET A 21 -6.33 -5.30 -2.41
CA MET A 21 -5.89 -4.10 -3.11
C MET A 21 -6.18 -2.84 -2.30
N SER A 22 -7.39 -2.73 -1.74
CA SER A 22 -7.78 -1.63 -0.83
C SER A 22 -6.87 -1.56 0.39
N SER A 23 -6.53 -2.71 0.99
CA SER A 23 -5.60 -2.79 2.11
C SER A 23 -4.19 -2.33 1.74
N VAL A 24 -3.69 -2.71 0.55
CA VAL A 24 -2.40 -2.24 0.01
C VAL A 24 -2.43 -0.73 -0.23
N MET A 25 -3.49 -0.21 -0.83
CA MET A 25 -3.65 1.24 -1.05
C MET A 25 -3.72 1.99 0.28
N SER A 26 -4.37 1.43 1.30
CA SER A 26 -4.40 2.02 2.65
C SER A 26 -3.02 2.01 3.32
N LEU A 27 -2.20 0.96 3.13
CA LEU A 27 -0.83 0.92 3.62
C LEU A 27 0.04 2.00 2.95
N LEU A 28 -0.13 2.18 1.64
CA LEU A 28 0.67 3.12 0.83
C LEU A 28 0.17 4.58 0.89
N GLY A 29 -1.09 4.79 1.24
CA GLY A 29 -1.73 6.11 1.36
C GLY A 29 -1.96 6.59 2.79
N GLY A 30 -1.59 5.81 3.81
CA GLY A 30 -1.66 6.23 5.21
C GLY A 30 -0.69 7.38 5.55
N GLN A 31 -0.69 7.85 6.79
CA GLN A 31 0.18 8.95 7.23
C GLN A 31 1.67 8.60 7.00
N GLY A 32 2.31 9.32 6.08
CA GLY A 32 3.69 9.07 5.62
C GLY A 32 3.82 8.15 4.39
N GLY A 33 2.75 7.44 4.02
CA GLY A 33 2.56 6.73 2.75
C GLY A 33 3.74 5.92 2.22
N LEU A 34 3.91 5.94 0.89
CA LEU A 34 5.03 5.29 0.19
C LEU A 34 6.40 5.76 0.71
N GLN A 35 6.53 7.03 1.13
CA GLN A 35 7.79 7.57 1.67
C GLN A 35 8.19 6.87 2.98
N ASN A 36 7.22 6.61 3.86
CA ASN A 36 7.44 5.86 5.09
C ASN A 36 7.79 4.40 4.80
N LEU A 37 7.14 3.79 3.82
CA LEU A 37 7.50 2.44 3.38
C LEU A 37 8.96 2.38 2.90
N ILE A 38 9.39 3.34 2.07
CA ILE A 38 10.78 3.47 1.62
C ILE A 38 11.72 3.58 2.82
N GLY A 39 11.41 4.45 3.78
CA GLY A 39 12.21 4.60 5.00
C GLY A 39 12.29 3.30 5.82
N GLN A 40 11.22 2.52 5.91
CA GLN A 40 11.23 1.23 6.60
C GLN A 40 12.08 0.18 5.86
N PHE A 41 12.01 0.12 4.53
CA PHE A 41 12.85 -0.76 3.74
C PHE A 41 14.34 -0.39 3.89
N ASP A 42 14.67 0.90 3.79
CA ASP A 42 16.04 1.40 4.00
C ASP A 42 16.56 1.06 5.39
N ALA A 43 15.76 1.28 6.44
CA ALA A 43 16.12 0.97 7.82
C ALA A 43 16.40 -0.52 8.06
N LYS A 44 15.86 -1.41 7.21
CA LYS A 44 16.08 -2.86 7.25
C LYS A 44 17.17 -3.34 6.28
N GLY A 45 17.88 -2.43 5.62
CA GLY A 45 18.92 -2.75 4.64
C GLY A 45 18.36 -3.28 3.31
N LEU A 46 17.08 -3.04 3.02
CA LEU A 46 16.39 -3.45 1.80
C LEU A 46 16.15 -2.28 0.82
N GLY A 47 16.95 -1.22 0.95
CA GLY A 47 16.86 -0.03 0.09
C GLY A 47 17.01 -0.34 -1.39
N ASP A 48 17.93 -1.25 -1.75
CA ASP A 48 18.11 -1.70 -3.13
C ASP A 48 16.89 -2.42 -3.71
N ILE A 49 16.04 -3.00 -2.86
CA ILE A 49 14.82 -3.68 -3.28
C ILE A 49 13.75 -2.62 -3.55
N ILE A 50 13.43 -1.78 -2.56
CA ILE A 50 12.38 -0.75 -2.73
C ILE A 50 12.77 0.26 -3.82
N GLY A 51 14.05 0.62 -3.92
CA GLY A 51 14.58 1.48 -4.98
C GLY A 51 14.42 0.88 -6.37
N SER A 52 14.49 -0.46 -6.51
CA SER A 52 14.21 -1.12 -7.78
C SER A 52 12.75 -1.01 -8.20
N TRP A 53 11.83 -0.91 -7.22
CA TRP A 53 10.40 -0.72 -7.47
C TRP A 53 10.05 0.73 -7.74
N VAL A 54 10.81 1.68 -7.17
CA VAL A 54 10.63 3.11 -7.45
C VAL A 54 11.21 3.48 -8.81
N GLY A 55 12.28 2.81 -9.24
CA GLY A 55 12.94 3.05 -10.52
C GLY A 55 12.19 2.49 -11.73
N THR A 56 12.70 2.74 -12.93
CA THR A 56 12.13 2.27 -14.20
C THR A 56 12.70 0.92 -14.68
N GLY A 57 13.47 0.25 -13.81
CA GLY A 57 14.14 -1.01 -14.10
C GLY A 57 13.26 -2.23 -13.81
N GLN A 58 13.89 -3.40 -13.77
CA GLN A 58 13.20 -4.61 -13.34
C GLN A 58 13.00 -4.60 -11.82
N ASN A 59 11.76 -4.78 -11.38
CA ASN A 59 11.42 -4.92 -9.97
C ASN A 59 12.09 -6.17 -9.38
N LYS A 60 12.90 -5.99 -8.33
CA LYS A 60 13.47 -7.14 -7.59
C LYS A 60 12.39 -7.86 -6.80
N SER A 61 12.48 -9.19 -6.75
CA SER A 61 11.63 -10.00 -5.89
C SER A 61 11.96 -9.77 -4.41
N ILE A 62 10.95 -9.93 -3.56
CA ILE A 62 11.09 -9.93 -2.10
C ILE A 62 10.43 -11.18 -1.53
N SER A 63 10.91 -11.67 -0.40
CA SER A 63 10.30 -12.79 0.33
C SER A 63 9.22 -12.33 1.32
N ALA A 64 8.31 -13.25 1.68
CA ALA A 64 7.31 -13.00 2.70
C ALA A 64 7.93 -12.60 4.06
N ASP A 65 9.03 -13.24 4.45
CA ASP A 65 9.73 -12.94 5.71
C ASP A 65 10.32 -11.51 5.71
N GLN A 66 10.85 -11.05 4.59
CA GLN A 66 11.33 -9.68 4.43
C GLN A 66 10.18 -8.67 4.50
N ILE A 67 9.04 -8.96 3.89
CA ILE A 67 7.82 -8.14 4.03
C ILE A 67 7.41 -8.02 5.49
N GLN A 68 7.36 -9.15 6.21
CA GLN A 68 7.00 -9.17 7.62
C GLN A 68 8.00 -8.40 8.49
N ASN A 69 9.30 -8.48 8.18
CA ASN A 69 10.33 -7.74 8.90
C ASN A 69 10.25 -6.22 8.69
N VAL A 70 9.84 -5.77 7.50
CA VAL A 70 9.67 -4.35 7.19
C VAL A 70 8.38 -3.81 7.78
N ILE A 71 7.24 -4.37 7.36
CA ILE A 71 5.90 -3.84 7.69
C ILE A 71 5.53 -4.12 9.15
N GLY A 72 6.06 -5.21 9.72
CA GLY A 72 5.81 -5.63 11.09
C GLY A 72 4.57 -6.53 11.22
N SER A 73 4.67 -7.47 12.17
CA SER A 73 3.63 -8.47 12.42
C SER A 73 2.30 -7.86 12.87
N ASP A 74 2.31 -6.75 13.62
CA ASP A 74 1.09 -6.14 14.15
C ASP A 74 0.23 -5.51 13.05
N ALA A 75 0.86 -4.77 12.13
CA ALA A 75 0.17 -4.17 10.98
C ALA A 75 -0.39 -5.27 10.06
N LEU A 76 0.41 -6.30 9.78
CA LEU A 76 -0.01 -7.44 8.98
C LEU A 76 -1.12 -8.24 9.66
N SER A 77 -1.07 -8.44 10.97
CA SER A 77 -2.12 -9.13 11.74
C SER A 77 -3.45 -8.40 11.64
N GLY A 78 -3.44 -7.08 11.73
CA GLY A 78 -4.65 -6.25 11.58
C GLY A 78 -5.29 -6.39 10.20
N ILE A 79 -4.49 -6.47 9.13
CA ILE A 79 -4.99 -6.65 7.76
C ILE A 79 -5.44 -8.11 7.54
N ALA A 80 -4.63 -9.07 7.97
CA ALA A 80 -4.93 -10.49 7.83
C ALA A 80 -6.25 -10.87 8.52
N SER A 81 -6.50 -10.29 9.70
CA SER A 81 -7.76 -10.45 10.44
C SER A 81 -8.98 -9.92 9.68
N LYS A 82 -8.83 -8.79 8.98
CA LYS A 82 -9.90 -8.22 8.13
C LYS A 82 -10.20 -9.10 6.92
N LEU A 83 -9.16 -9.69 6.33
CA LEU A 83 -9.26 -10.55 5.16
C LEU A 83 -9.64 -12.01 5.49
N GLY A 84 -9.64 -12.37 6.78
CA GLY A 84 -9.90 -13.74 7.23
C GLY A 84 -8.80 -14.74 6.81
N ILE A 85 -7.55 -14.29 6.69
CA ILE A 85 -6.38 -15.10 6.34
C ILE A 85 -5.32 -15.03 7.44
N ASN A 86 -4.29 -15.87 7.37
CA ASN A 86 -3.15 -15.78 8.28
C ASN A 86 -2.13 -14.72 7.78
N VAL A 87 -1.21 -14.33 8.67
CA VAL A 87 -0.15 -13.35 8.33
C VAL A 87 0.82 -13.89 7.27
N SER A 88 1.09 -15.19 7.26
CA SER A 88 2.00 -15.81 6.29
C SER A 88 1.46 -15.74 4.86
N ASP A 89 0.18 -16.07 4.65
CA ASP A 89 -0.46 -15.98 3.32
C ASP A 89 -0.55 -14.52 2.88
N LEU A 90 -0.90 -13.60 3.79
CA LEU A 90 -0.90 -12.17 3.49
C LEU A 90 0.50 -11.70 3.05
N SER A 91 1.53 -12.06 3.80
CA SER A 91 2.91 -11.64 3.51
C SER A 91 3.39 -12.17 2.16
N GLY A 92 3.03 -13.42 1.81
CA GLY A 92 3.29 -13.99 0.49
C GLY A 92 2.49 -13.33 -0.64
N GLN A 93 1.26 -12.87 -0.38
CA GLN A 93 0.50 -12.10 -1.38
C GLN A 93 1.11 -10.71 -1.59
N LEU A 94 1.48 -10.03 -0.51
CA LEU A 94 2.13 -8.72 -0.55
C LEU A 94 3.48 -8.77 -1.25
N SER A 95 4.26 -9.83 -1.05
CA SER A 95 5.57 -9.99 -1.70
C SER A 95 5.48 -10.04 -3.23
N ASN A 96 4.34 -10.48 -3.76
CA ASN A 96 4.06 -10.52 -5.20
C ASN A 96 3.41 -9.23 -5.72
N LEU A 97 2.64 -8.53 -4.89
CA LEU A 97 1.86 -7.35 -5.31
C LEU A 97 2.61 -6.03 -5.15
N LEU A 98 3.26 -5.82 -4.01
CA LEU A 98 3.90 -4.55 -3.69
C LEU A 98 4.91 -4.06 -4.74
N PRO A 99 5.77 -4.93 -5.32
CA PRO A 99 6.72 -4.47 -6.34
C PRO A 99 6.03 -3.76 -7.51
N GLY A 100 4.97 -4.35 -8.05
CA GLY A 100 4.24 -3.78 -9.19
C GLY A 100 3.32 -2.61 -8.82
N VAL A 101 2.82 -2.56 -7.58
CA VAL A 101 2.01 -1.42 -7.13
C VAL A 101 2.89 -0.19 -6.92
N VAL A 102 4.05 -0.34 -6.28
CA VAL A 102 4.99 0.78 -6.07
C VAL A 102 5.50 1.33 -7.41
N ASP A 103 5.89 0.46 -8.33
CA ASP A 103 6.29 0.82 -9.70
C ASP A 103 5.21 1.64 -10.44
N LYS A 104 3.96 1.18 -10.40
CA LYS A 104 2.84 1.93 -10.99
C LYS A 104 2.57 3.28 -10.33
N LEU A 105 2.87 3.42 -9.05
CA LEU A 105 2.75 4.70 -8.32
C LEU A 105 3.95 5.62 -8.54
N THR A 106 5.04 5.12 -9.14
CA THR A 106 6.29 5.85 -9.37
C THR A 106 6.73 5.82 -10.84
N PRO A 107 5.83 6.10 -11.81
CA PRO A 107 6.06 5.84 -13.24
C PRO A 107 7.26 6.59 -13.85
N ASN A 108 7.76 7.63 -13.17
CA ASN A 108 8.89 8.44 -13.63
C ASN A 108 10.18 8.18 -12.84
N GLY A 109 10.28 7.08 -12.08
CA GLY A 109 11.41 6.88 -11.20
C GLY A 109 11.34 7.71 -9.91
N LYS A 110 10.17 8.28 -9.61
CA LYS A 110 10.00 9.32 -8.59
C LYS A 110 8.83 9.00 -7.70
N VAL A 111 9.06 9.13 -6.39
CA VAL A 111 8.01 9.11 -5.39
C VAL A 111 7.17 10.39 -5.56
N PRO A 112 5.84 10.29 -5.64
CA PRO A 112 4.98 11.47 -5.67
C PRO A 112 5.26 12.36 -4.46
N GLU A 113 5.56 13.63 -4.71
CA GLU A 113 5.73 14.61 -3.64
C GLU A 113 4.35 15.01 -3.10
N GLY A 114 4.08 14.66 -1.84
CA GLY A 114 2.86 15.00 -1.13
C GLY A 114 1.84 13.88 -1.04
N ASP A 115 0.95 14.01 -0.07
CA ASP A 115 -0.26 13.20 0.02
C ASP A 115 -1.05 13.38 -1.29
N ILE A 116 -1.54 12.29 -1.89
CA ILE A 116 -2.33 12.36 -3.14
C ILE A 116 -3.52 13.32 -2.97
N LEU A 117 -4.03 13.41 -1.75
CA LEU A 117 -5.07 14.35 -1.35
C LEU A 117 -4.62 15.82 -1.43
N ASN A 118 -3.36 16.12 -1.10
CA ASN A 118 -2.81 17.48 -1.17
C ASN A 118 -2.62 17.93 -2.62
N GLN A 119 -2.19 17.02 -3.52
CA GLN A 119 -2.14 17.33 -4.95
C GLN A 119 -3.55 17.57 -5.52
N ALA A 120 -4.56 16.83 -5.06
CA ALA A 120 -5.94 17.06 -5.47
C ALA A 120 -6.46 18.44 -4.98
N THR A 121 -6.11 18.86 -3.76
CA THR A 121 -6.44 20.19 -3.26
C THR A 121 -5.68 21.31 -3.97
N ASP A 122 -4.43 21.09 -4.39
CA ASP A 122 -3.66 22.10 -5.14
C ASP A 122 -4.24 22.32 -6.55
N LEU A 123 -4.71 21.25 -7.19
CA LEU A 123 -5.40 21.33 -8.48
C LEU A 123 -6.75 22.07 -8.36
N LEU A 124 -7.49 21.84 -7.27
CA LEU A 124 -8.73 22.56 -7.01
C LEU A 124 -8.46 24.02 -6.63
N GLY A 125 -7.50 24.29 -5.76
CA GLY A 125 -7.10 25.64 -5.35
C GLY A 125 -6.62 26.49 -6.53
N GLY A 126 -5.88 25.89 -7.48
CA GLY A 126 -5.42 26.55 -8.69
C GLY A 126 -6.53 26.93 -9.68
N LEU A 127 -7.67 26.22 -9.66
CA LEU A 127 -8.83 26.51 -10.52
C LEU A 127 -9.77 27.57 -9.95
N PHE A 128 -9.84 27.70 -8.62
CA PHE A 128 -10.69 28.70 -7.95
C PHE A 128 -9.93 29.99 -7.55
N GLY A 129 -8.59 29.98 -7.66
CA GLY A 129 -7.70 31.05 -7.19
C GLY A 129 -7.22 32.05 -8.25
N LYS A 130 -8.05 32.47 -9.20
CA LYS A 130 -7.77 33.64 -10.07
C LYS A 130 -8.98 34.55 -10.20
N LYS A 131 -8.93 35.68 -9.50
CA LYS A 131 -9.52 36.96 -9.91
C LYS A 131 -8.43 38.01 -9.85
#